data_AF-A0AA38Y1S7-F1
#
_entry.id   AF-A0AA38Y1S7-F1
#
_cell.length_a   1.000
_cell.length_b   1.000
_cell.length_c   1.000
_cell.angle_alpha   90.00
_cell.angle_beta   90.00
_cell.angle_gamma   90.00
#
_symmetry.space_group_name_H-M   'P 1'
#
loop_
_entity.id
_entity.type
_entity.pdbx_description
1 polymer ?
#
loop_
_entity_poly.entity_id
_entity_poly.type
_entity_poly.pdbx_seq_one_letter_code
_entity_poly.pdbx_strand_id
1 'polypeptide(L)'
;MSELRRLEGMFISDIAAFECKPVFITGCTVTAIFFALTVWAVHYARYPDRCYGLTRDAGWKKTISGLALVSGLWAAVSLLLLTVFDTYRAHERHQYLLLSCLGGLGISMLTTSTVWFDQTWKVTQWKGLGRWCGP
;
A
#
# COMPACT_ATOMS: atom_id res chain seq x y z
N MET A 1 32.61 30.75 -19.04
CA MET A 1 32.03 29.45 -19.50
C MET A 1 31.50 28.58 -18.37
N SER A 2 32.14 28.53 -17.19
CA SER A 2 31.64 27.78 -16.02
C SER A 2 30.33 28.32 -15.44
N GLU A 3 30.19 29.64 -15.32
CA GLU A 3 28.99 30.29 -14.77
C GLU A 3 27.77 30.11 -15.68
N LEU A 4 27.93 30.20 -17.01
CA LEU A 4 26.82 29.93 -17.94
C LEU A 4 26.28 28.50 -17.82
N ARG A 5 27.16 27.51 -17.61
CA ARG A 5 26.75 26.11 -17.40
C ARG A 5 26.00 25.91 -16.07
N ARG A 6 26.38 26.65 -15.01
CA ARG A 6 25.63 26.64 -13.73
C ARG A 6 24.23 27.22 -13.89
N LEU A 7 24.11 28.33 -14.61
CA LEU A 7 22.84 28.99 -14.85
C LEU A 7 21.91 28.12 -15.71
N GLU A 8 22.43 27.51 -16.78
CA GLU A 8 21.67 26.55 -17.59
C GLU A 8 21.12 25.38 -16.75
N GLY A 9 21.93 24.84 -15.83
CA GLY A 9 21.47 23.79 -14.91
C GLY A 9 20.33 24.24 -13.98
N MET A 10 20.38 25.47 -13.47
CA MET A 10 19.30 26.03 -12.64
C MET A 10 18.02 26.28 -13.44
N PHE A 11 18.12 26.83 -14.65
CA PHE A 11 16.95 27.06 -15.50
C PHE A 11 16.25 25.76 -15.90
N ILE A 12 17.02 24.73 -16.28
CA ILE A 12 16.46 23.42 -16.67
C ILE A 12 15.80 22.74 -15.47
N SER A 13 16.43 22.80 -14.29
CA SER A 13 15.87 22.19 -13.07
C SER A 13 14.59 22.86 -12.61
N ASP A 14 14.49 24.19 -12.73
CA ASP A 14 13.31 24.94 -12.29
C ASP A 14 12.12 24.65 -13.23
N ILE A 15 12.36 24.61 -14.54
CA ILE A 15 11.37 24.21 -15.57
C ILE A 15 10.86 22.78 -15.31
N ALA A 16 11.77 21.83 -15.04
CA ALA A 16 11.41 20.45 -14.74
C ALA A 16 10.61 20.32 -13.42
N ALA A 17 10.89 21.16 -12.42
CA ALA A 17 10.16 21.15 -11.15
C ALA A 17 8.69 21.57 -11.32
N PHE A 18 8.40 22.49 -12.26
CA PHE A 18 7.02 22.89 -12.56
C PHE A 18 6.24 21.81 -13.34
N GLU A 19 6.88 21.12 -14.29
CA GLU A 19 6.30 20.01 -15.05
C GLU A 19 6.09 18.74 -14.21
N CYS A 20 6.98 18.43 -13.27
CA CYS A 20 6.87 17.23 -12.42
C CYS A 20 5.73 17.30 -11.40
N LYS A 21 5.27 18.51 -11.05
CA LYS A 21 4.24 18.72 -10.04
C LYS A 21 2.86 18.12 -10.40
N PRO A 22 2.28 18.34 -11.58
CA PRO A 22 1.03 17.69 -11.97
C PRO A 22 1.18 16.17 -12.14
N VAL A 23 2.34 15.70 -12.61
CA VAL A 23 2.62 14.26 -12.76
C VAL A 23 2.68 13.58 -11.38
N PHE A 24 3.27 14.23 -10.39
CA PHE A 24 3.32 13.71 -9.03
C PHE A 24 1.93 13.58 -8.41
N ILE A 25 1.10 14.63 -8.52
CA ILE A 25 -0.26 14.62 -7.96
C ILE A 25 -1.11 13.52 -8.62
N THR A 26 -1.06 13.41 -9.95
CA THR A 26 -1.84 12.39 -10.69
C THR A 26 -1.35 10.97 -10.38
N GLY A 27 -0.04 10.71 -10.39
CA GLY A 27 0.51 9.39 -10.09
C GLY A 27 0.20 8.95 -8.65
N CYS A 28 0.31 9.87 -7.69
CA CYS A 28 0.12 9.59 -6.28
C CYS A 28 -1.37 9.39 -5.93
N THR A 29 -2.29 10.16 -6.54
CA THR A 29 -3.74 9.95 -6.40
C THR A 29 -4.21 8.63 -7.02
N VAL A 30 -3.75 8.30 -8.24
CA VAL A 30 -4.04 7.02 -8.89
C VAL A 30 -3.55 5.87 -8.01
N THR A 31 -2.30 5.93 -7.55
CA THR A 31 -1.71 4.90 -6.68
C THR A 31 -2.51 4.73 -5.39
N ALA A 32 -2.92 5.83 -4.74
CA ALA A 32 -3.70 5.76 -3.51
C ALA A 32 -5.04 5.04 -3.69
N ILE A 33 -5.77 5.36 -4.77
CA ILE A 33 -7.07 4.74 -5.07
C ILE A 33 -6.91 3.27 -5.40
N PHE A 34 -6.00 2.93 -6.33
CA PHE A 34 -5.76 1.54 -6.72
C PHE A 34 -5.25 0.70 -5.54
N PHE A 35 -4.40 1.25 -4.68
CA PHE A 35 -3.93 0.56 -3.50
C PHE A 35 -5.05 0.32 -2.48
N ALA A 36 -5.88 1.33 -2.19
CA ALA A 36 -7.04 1.18 -1.30
C ALA A 36 -8.03 0.12 -1.82
N LEU A 37 -8.34 0.16 -3.11
CA LEU A 37 -9.19 -0.84 -3.77
C LEU A 37 -8.59 -2.23 -3.69
N THR A 38 -7.27 -2.36 -3.92
CA THR A 38 -6.57 -3.65 -3.86
C THR A 38 -6.63 -4.25 -2.46
N VAL A 39 -6.31 -3.47 -1.42
CA VAL A 39 -6.35 -3.93 -0.02
C VAL A 39 -7.77 -4.33 0.38
N TRP A 40 -8.77 -3.55 0.00
CA TRP A 40 -10.18 -3.89 0.20
C TRP A 40 -10.54 -5.19 -0.51
N ALA A 41 -10.21 -5.31 -1.80
CA ALA A 41 -10.52 -6.49 -2.61
C ALA A 41 -9.88 -7.75 -2.03
N VAL A 42 -8.62 -7.69 -1.59
CA VAL A 42 -7.92 -8.81 -0.95
C VAL A 42 -8.62 -9.23 0.34
N HIS A 43 -9.04 -8.29 1.18
CA HIS A 43 -9.74 -8.63 2.42
C HIS A 43 -11.12 -9.22 2.16
N TYR A 44 -11.86 -8.67 1.20
CA TYR A 44 -13.16 -9.21 0.80
C TYR A 44 -13.02 -10.62 0.23
N ALA A 45 -12.05 -10.85 -0.67
CA ALA A 45 -11.78 -12.16 -1.25
C ALA A 45 -11.28 -13.18 -0.22
N ARG A 46 -10.72 -12.74 0.91
CA ARG A 46 -10.13 -13.62 1.93
C ARG A 46 -11.16 -14.21 2.90
N TYR A 47 -12.35 -13.63 3.04
CA TYR A 47 -13.39 -14.15 3.94
C TYR A 47 -14.72 -14.45 3.23
N PRO A 48 -14.80 -15.37 2.25
CA PRO A 48 -16.07 -15.98 1.91
C PRO A 48 -16.48 -16.91 3.06
N ASP A 49 -17.60 -16.63 3.71
CA ASP A 49 -18.16 -17.41 4.83
C ASP A 49 -18.34 -18.91 4.49
N ARG A 50 -18.40 -19.23 3.19
CA ARG A 50 -18.54 -20.60 2.66
C ARG A 50 -17.23 -21.37 2.48
N CYS A 51 -16.09 -20.71 2.34
CA CYS A 51 -14.83 -21.36 1.94
C CYS A 51 -13.84 -21.59 3.09
N TYR A 52 -13.91 -20.80 4.18
CA TYR A 52 -13.02 -20.96 5.33
C TYR A 52 -13.65 -21.83 6.44
N GLY A 53 -13.76 -23.13 6.18
CA GLY A 53 -14.26 -24.14 7.13
C GLY A 53 -13.26 -24.58 8.20
N LEU A 54 -12.56 -23.66 8.87
CA LEU A 54 -11.59 -23.98 9.94
C LEU A 54 -11.85 -23.12 11.20
N THR A 55 -12.85 -23.53 11.97
CA THR A 55 -13.50 -22.74 13.04
C THR A 55 -12.70 -22.60 14.35
N ARG A 56 -11.44 -23.04 14.44
CA ARG A 56 -10.67 -23.04 15.71
C ARG A 56 -9.32 -22.29 15.69
N ASP A 57 -8.67 -22.17 14.52
CA ASP A 57 -7.42 -21.38 14.34
C ASP A 57 -7.63 -20.04 13.61
N ALA A 58 -8.87 -19.72 13.22
CA ALA A 58 -9.19 -18.58 12.36
C ALA A 58 -9.14 -17.22 13.07
N GLY A 59 -9.29 -17.16 14.41
CA GLY A 59 -9.44 -15.90 15.14
C GLY A 59 -8.22 -14.97 15.02
N TRP A 60 -7.03 -15.48 15.36
CA TRP A 60 -5.78 -14.71 15.29
C TRP A 60 -5.39 -14.33 13.86
N LYS A 61 -5.66 -15.22 12.89
CA LYS A 61 -5.43 -14.93 11.46
C LYS A 61 -6.39 -13.83 10.95
N LYS A 62 -7.64 -13.83 11.44
CA LYS A 62 -8.64 -12.80 11.13
C LYS A 62 -8.27 -11.43 11.68
N THR A 63 -7.79 -11.36 12.92
CA THR A 63 -7.34 -10.10 13.52
C THR A 63 -6.09 -9.55 12.85
N ILE A 64 -5.06 -10.37 12.61
CA ILE A 64 -3.83 -9.92 11.91
C ILE A 64 -4.14 -9.45 10.49
N SER A 65 -5.00 -10.18 9.76
CA SER A 65 -5.41 -9.76 8.42
C SER A 65 -6.24 -8.48 8.43
N GLY A 66 -7.02 -8.22 9.49
CA GLY A 66 -7.71 -6.95 9.69
C GLY A 66 -6.73 -5.80 9.98
N LEU A 67 -5.70 -6.04 10.80
CA LEU A 67 -4.64 -5.07 11.09
C LEU A 67 -3.82 -4.71 9.83
N ALA A 68 -3.53 -5.70 8.97
CA ALA A 68 -2.89 -5.47 7.68
C ALA A 68 -3.73 -4.57 6.75
N LEU A 69 -5.06 -4.74 6.79
CA LEU A 69 -5.99 -3.88 6.03
C LEU A 69 -5.99 -2.44 6.59
N VAL A 70 -6.15 -2.27 7.90
CA VAL A 70 -6.22 -0.94 8.53
C VAL A 70 -4.91 -0.16 8.32
N SER A 71 -3.76 -0.81 8.46
CA SER A 71 -2.45 -0.20 8.18
C SER A 71 -2.28 0.16 6.70
N GLY A 72 -2.78 -0.66 5.77
CA GLY A 72 -2.79 -0.36 4.35
C GLY A 72 -3.69 0.85 4.00
N LEU A 73 -4.89 0.92 4.58
CA LEU A 73 -5.78 2.06 4.41
C LEU A 73 -5.16 3.35 4.97
N TRP A 74 -4.49 3.26 6.13
CA TRP A 74 -3.75 4.39 6.70
C TRP A 74 -2.63 4.90 5.78
N ALA A 75 -1.91 3.98 5.13
CA ALA A 75 -0.90 4.34 4.14
C ALA A 75 -1.52 5.02 2.91
N ALA A 76 -2.66 4.53 2.41
CA ALA A 76 -3.38 5.17 1.29
C ALA A 76 -3.84 6.59 1.63
N VAL A 77 -4.37 6.79 2.85
CA VAL A 77 -4.76 8.12 3.34
C VAL A 77 -3.53 9.03 3.50
N SER A 78 -2.42 8.52 4.05
CA SER A 78 -1.15 9.27 4.14
C SER A 78 -0.65 9.70 2.77
N LEU A 79 -0.77 8.84 1.76
CA LEU A 79 -0.37 9.12 0.38
C LEU A 79 -1.24 10.22 -0.26
N LEU A 80 -2.57 10.21 -0.03
CA LEU A 80 -3.46 11.29 -0.47
C LEU A 80 -3.13 12.63 0.22
N LEU A 81 -2.91 12.63 1.53
CA LEU A 81 -2.51 13.83 2.27
C LEU A 81 -1.17 14.37 1.76
N LEU A 82 -0.23 13.48 1.41
CA LEU A 82 1.05 13.85 0.83
C LEU A 82 0.89 14.62 -0.48
N THR A 83 -0.07 14.24 -1.33
CA THR A 83 -0.34 14.97 -2.58
C THR A 83 -0.76 16.42 -2.35
N VAL A 84 -1.49 16.69 -1.27
CA VAL A 84 -1.97 18.03 -0.92
C VAL A 84 -0.85 18.88 -0.30
N PHE A 85 -0.02 18.27 0.56
CA PHE A 85 1.05 18.96 1.28
C PHE A 85 2.37 19.09 0.49
N ASP A 86 2.44 18.60 -0.76
CA ASP A 86 3.59 18.73 -1.68
C ASP A 86 3.88 20.19 -2.13
N THR A 87 3.17 21.19 -1.60
CA THR A 87 3.38 22.59 -1.94
C THR A 87 4.52 23.24 -1.12
N TYR A 88 5.76 23.12 -1.62
CA TYR A 88 6.99 23.95 -1.50
C TYR A 88 7.35 24.73 -0.19
N ARG A 89 6.54 24.75 0.86
CA ARG A 89 6.73 25.66 2.02
C ARG A 89 6.61 25.03 3.40
N ALA A 90 6.51 23.70 3.51
CA ALA A 90 6.46 23.00 4.80
C ALA A 90 7.24 21.66 4.77
N HIS A 91 8.58 21.73 4.65
CA HIS A 91 9.47 20.56 4.51
C HIS A 91 9.33 19.55 5.66
N GLU A 92 9.19 20.03 6.90
CA GLU A 92 9.04 19.20 8.10
C GLU A 92 7.78 18.30 8.05
N ARG A 93 6.63 18.85 7.63
CA ARG A 93 5.35 18.11 7.61
C ARG A 93 5.33 17.04 6.51
N HIS A 94 5.93 17.37 5.37
CA HIS A 94 6.07 16.43 4.27
C HIS A 94 6.89 15.20 4.69
N GLN A 95 7.97 15.38 5.44
CA GLN A 95 8.81 14.27 5.90
C GLN A 95 8.04 13.30 6.81
N TYR A 96 7.23 13.82 7.73
CA TYR A 96 6.39 12.97 8.59
C TYR A 96 5.33 12.20 7.79
N LEU A 97 4.73 12.79 6.75
CA LEU A 97 3.75 12.12 5.88
C LEU A 97 4.40 11.05 4.99
N LEU A 98 5.63 11.29 4.51
CA LEU A 98 6.43 10.26 3.84
C LEU A 98 6.72 9.09 4.78
N LEU A 99 7.15 9.39 6.00
CA LEU A 99 7.46 8.38 7.01
C LEU A 99 6.20 7.58 7.38
N SER A 100 5.04 8.23 7.52
CA SER A 100 3.78 7.55 7.84
C SER A 100 3.29 6.67 6.69
N CYS A 101 3.48 7.10 5.45
CA CYS A 101 3.17 6.31 4.26
C CYS A 101 4.06 5.05 4.17
N LEU A 102 5.39 5.23 4.18
CA LEU A 102 6.36 4.13 4.09
C LEU A 102 6.26 3.20 5.31
N GLY A 103 6.09 3.75 6.50
CA GLY A 103 5.88 2.99 7.73
C GLY A 103 4.58 2.17 7.68
N GLY A 104 3.48 2.75 7.22
CA GLY A 104 2.20 2.06 7.05
C GLY A 104 2.29 0.90 6.03
N LEU A 105 2.95 1.14 4.89
CA LEU A 105 3.22 0.10 3.89
C LEU A 105 4.12 -1.01 4.43
N GLY A 106 5.19 -0.64 5.13
CA GLY A 106 6.11 -1.60 5.74
C GLY A 106 5.42 -2.48 6.78
N ILE A 107 4.60 -1.89 7.66
CA ILE A 107 3.80 -2.62 8.64
C ILE A 107 2.81 -3.54 7.92
N SER A 108 2.10 -3.07 6.90
CA SER A 108 1.16 -3.88 6.13
C SER A 108 1.86 -5.07 5.45
N MET A 109 3.05 -4.87 4.89
CA MET A 109 3.88 -5.91 4.28
C MET A 109 4.33 -6.96 5.31
N LEU A 110 4.84 -6.53 6.46
CA LEU A 110 5.28 -7.43 7.53
C LEU A 110 4.11 -8.23 8.11
N THR A 111 2.99 -7.56 8.35
CA THR A 111 1.77 -8.18 8.88
C THR A 111 1.21 -9.21 7.89
N THR A 112 1.21 -8.90 6.59
CA THR A 112 0.78 -9.85 5.58
C THR A 112 1.77 -11.02 5.47
N SER A 113 3.07 -10.75 5.45
CA SER A 113 4.12 -11.77 5.35
C SER A 113 4.06 -12.76 6.52
N THR A 114 3.85 -12.29 7.75
CA THR A 114 3.72 -13.16 8.93
C THR A 114 2.50 -14.09 8.85
N VAL A 115 1.37 -13.64 8.29
CA VAL A 115 0.19 -14.51 8.07
C VAL A 115 0.51 -15.63 7.07
N TRP A 116 1.24 -15.30 6.00
CA TRP A 116 1.53 -16.26 4.92
C TRP A 116 2.71 -17.19 5.24
N PHE A 117 3.64 -16.78 6.10
CA PHE A 117 4.81 -17.58 6.47
C PHE A 117 4.43 -18.96 7.05
N ASP A 118 3.40 -19.02 7.90
CA ASP A 118 2.87 -20.28 8.46
C ASP A 118 2.15 -21.15 7.41
N GLN A 119 1.56 -20.53 6.36
CA GLN A 119 0.92 -21.26 5.27
C GLN A 119 1.93 -21.82 4.26
N THR A 120 3.07 -21.14 4.06
CA THR A 120 4.12 -21.62 3.14
C THR A 120 4.86 -22.85 3.66
N TRP A 121 4.96 -23.02 4.99
CA TRP A 121 5.65 -24.17 5.59
C TRP A 121 4.76 -25.40 5.77
N LYS A 122 3.44 -25.21 5.93
CA LYS A 122 2.49 -26.32 6.10
C LYS A 122 1.78 -26.57 4.77
N VAL A 123 2.08 -27.70 4.14
CA VAL A 123 1.36 -28.17 2.94
C VAL A 123 -0.13 -28.17 3.26
N THR A 124 -0.91 -27.36 2.55
CA THR A 124 -2.36 -27.33 2.69
C THR A 124 -2.89 -28.73 2.37
N GLN A 125 -3.46 -29.39 3.37
CA GLN A 125 -4.18 -30.64 3.18
C GLN A 125 -5.48 -30.28 2.46
N TRP A 126 -5.53 -30.45 1.13
CA TRP A 126 -6.71 -30.25 0.29
C TRP A 126 -7.80 -31.30 0.61
N LYS A 127 -8.36 -31.28 1.81
CA LYS A 127 -9.52 -32.11 2.16
C LYS A 127 -10.80 -31.39 1.72
N GLY A 128 -11.30 -31.75 0.54
CA GLY A 128 -12.67 -31.41 0.14
C GLY A 128 -12.86 -30.70 -1.20
N LEU A 129 -11.85 -30.67 -2.08
CA LEU A 129 -11.99 -30.02 -3.39
C LEU A 129 -13.03 -30.70 -4.31
N GLY A 130 -13.36 -31.97 -4.06
CA GLY A 130 -14.41 -32.70 -4.79
C GLY A 130 -15.86 -32.34 -4.41
N ARG A 131 -16.09 -31.41 -3.46
CA ARG A 131 -17.44 -30.93 -3.10
C ARG A 131 -17.89 -29.68 -3.86
N TRP A 132 -16.96 -29.05 -4.57
CA TRP A 132 -17.18 -27.79 -5.30
C TRP A 132 -17.01 -27.93 -6.82
N CYS A 133 -16.39 -29.02 -7.29
CA CYS A 133 -16.55 -29.53 -8.65
C CYS A 133 -17.37 -30.83 -8.58
N GLY A 134 -18.70 -30.70 -8.54
CA GLY A 134 -19.63 -31.75 -8.95
C GLY A 134 -20.24 -31.37 -10.31
N PRO A 135 -20.79 -32.34 -11.06
CA PRO A 135 -20.96 -32.34 -12.52
C PRO A 135 -21.67 -31.12 -13.12
#